data_AF-A0A7L6A6G5-F1
#
_entry.id   AF-A0A7L6A6G5-F1
#
_cell.length_a   1.000
_cell.length_b   1.000
_cell.length_c   1.000
_cell.angle_alpha   90.00
_cell.angle_beta   90.00
_cell.angle_gamma   90.00
#
_symmetry.space_group_name_H-M   'P 1'
#
loop_
_entity.id
_entity.type
_entity.pdbx_description
1 polymer ?
#
loop_
_entity_poly.entity_id
_entity_poly.type
_entity_poly.pdbx_seq_one_letter_code
_entity_poly.pdbx_strand_id
1 'polypeptide(L)'
;MDPQNLAYALIQLVHNFGAVAVVGGAVAARWLARDAPATQRRLAWLVLAGWLAQAASGAGFGAVSFLFYGRFPDIHAIARVALLLKMACAASGILLAAGYLKRAADWLPARRDTVWTLLLVIAVTALASAAFLRWFA
;
A
#
# COMPACT_ATOMS: atom_id res chain seq x y z
N MET A 1 -0.39 -28.18 -12.07
CA MET A 1 -0.45 -26.76 -11.68
C MET A 1 0.93 -26.18 -11.89
N ASP A 2 1.06 -25.11 -12.67
CA ASP A 2 2.35 -24.44 -12.86
C ASP A 2 2.73 -23.69 -11.56
N PRO A 3 3.84 -24.06 -10.87
CA PRO A 3 4.27 -23.43 -9.63
C PRO A 3 4.46 -21.92 -9.76
N GLN A 4 4.87 -21.44 -10.94
CA GLN A 4 5.03 -20.01 -11.22
C GLN A 4 3.67 -19.29 -11.15
N ASN A 5 2.66 -19.81 -11.84
CA ASN A 5 1.31 -19.23 -11.84
C ASN A 5 0.67 -19.23 -10.44
N LEU A 6 0.89 -20.29 -9.66
CA LEU A 6 0.44 -20.33 -8.26
C LEU A 6 1.12 -19.24 -7.42
N ALA A 7 2.44 -19.06 -7.55
CA ALA A 7 3.18 -18.03 -6.84
C ALA A 7 2.66 -16.62 -7.20
N TYR A 8 2.48 -16.32 -8.49
CA TYR A 8 1.91 -15.05 -8.92
C TYR A 8 0.49 -14.83 -8.39
N ALA A 9 -0.36 -15.86 -8.39
CA ALA A 9 -1.72 -15.77 -7.88
C ALA A 9 -1.76 -15.46 -6.37
N LEU A 10 -0.91 -16.10 -5.58
CA LEU A 10 -0.80 -15.84 -4.14
C LEU A 10 -0.26 -14.43 -3.84
N ILE A 11 0.75 -13.99 -4.59
CA ILE A 11 1.27 -12.62 -4.47
C ILE A 11 0.19 -11.61 -4.81
N GLN A 12 -0.55 -11.81 -5.91
CA GLN A 12 -1.68 -10.96 -6.31
C GLN A 12 -2.78 -10.92 -5.25
N LEU A 13 -3.10 -12.05 -4.63
CA LEU A 13 -4.07 -12.11 -3.54
C LEU A 13 -3.66 -11.18 -2.39
N VAL A 14 -2.43 -11.32 -1.89
CA VAL A 14 -1.89 -10.49 -0.81
C VAL A 14 -1.82 -9.02 -1.23
N HIS A 15 -1.39 -8.74 -2.46
CA HIS A 15 -1.27 -7.39 -2.98
C HIS A 15 -2.65 -6.69 -3.04
N ASN A 16 -3.67 -7.38 -3.56
CA ASN A 16 -5.03 -6.84 -3.70
C ASN A 16 -5.67 -6.57 -2.33
N PHE A 17 -5.58 -7.51 -1.39
CA PHE A 17 -6.08 -7.28 -0.03
C PHE A 17 -5.31 -6.18 0.70
N GLY A 18 -4.00 -6.07 0.46
CA GLY A 18 -3.21 -4.93 0.92
C GLY A 18 -3.74 -3.59 0.38
N ALA A 19 -4.11 -3.52 -0.90
CA ALA A 19 -4.70 -2.32 -1.50
C ALA A 19 -6.04 -1.95 -0.84
N VAL A 20 -6.91 -2.94 -0.61
CA VAL A 20 -8.18 -2.75 0.09
C VAL A 20 -7.94 -2.25 1.51
N ALA A 21 -6.98 -2.82 2.24
CA ALA A 21 -6.65 -2.41 3.60
C ALA A 21 -6.17 -0.96 3.67
N VAL A 22 -5.30 -0.52 2.75
CA VAL A 22 -4.76 0.85 2.77
C VAL A 22 -5.81 1.90 2.35
N VAL A 23 -6.57 1.65 1.27
CA VAL A 23 -7.58 2.59 0.79
C VAL A 23 -8.81 2.56 1.70
N GLY A 24 -9.40 1.37 1.89
CA GLY A 24 -10.61 1.18 2.69
C GLY A 24 -10.39 1.53 4.16
N GLY A 25 -9.23 1.19 4.72
CA GLY A 25 -8.88 1.56 6.10
C GLY A 25 -8.75 3.07 6.29
N ALA A 26 -8.14 3.79 5.33
CA ALA A 26 -8.04 5.25 5.37
C ALA A 26 -9.41 5.93 5.20
N VAL A 27 -10.26 5.45 4.28
CA VAL A 27 -11.65 5.92 4.14
C VAL A 27 -12.45 5.69 5.43
N ALA A 28 -12.43 4.47 5.96
CA ALA A 28 -13.13 4.14 7.18
C ALA A 28 -12.66 5.00 8.37
N ALA A 29 -11.35 5.21 8.51
CA ALA A 29 -10.80 6.00 9.60
C ALA A 29 -11.19 7.49 9.50
N ARG A 30 -11.26 8.01 8.27
CA ARG A 30 -11.56 9.42 7.98
C ARG A 30 -13.04 9.78 8.12
N TRP A 31 -13.95 8.88 7.76
CA TRP A 31 -15.40 9.17 7.73
C TRP A 31 -16.21 8.34 8.71
N LEU A 32 -15.91 7.05 8.89
CA LEU A 32 -16.73 6.16 9.73
C LEU A 32 -16.27 6.14 11.19
N ALA A 33 -14.97 6.35 11.44
CA ALA A 33 -14.37 6.29 12.78
C ALA A 33 -13.82 7.65 13.26
N ARG A 34 -14.27 8.77 12.68
CA ARG A 34 -13.72 10.10 12.93
C ARG A 34 -13.65 10.46 14.42
N ASP A 35 -14.72 10.14 15.15
CA ASP A 35 -14.87 10.45 16.59
C ASP A 35 -14.56 9.24 17.48
N ALA A 36 -13.93 8.20 16.92
CA ALA A 36 -13.62 6.95 17.62
C ALA A 36 -12.10 6.66 17.59
N PRO A 37 -11.29 7.31 18.46
CA PRO A 37 -9.82 7.17 18.44
C PRO A 37 -9.31 5.74 18.59
N ALA A 38 -9.99 4.93 19.40
CA ALA A 38 -9.66 3.51 19.59
C ALA A 38 -9.85 2.72 18.28
N THR A 39 -10.93 2.97 17.55
CA THR A 39 -11.19 2.37 16.23
C THR A 39 -10.19 2.86 15.19
N GLN A 40 -9.87 4.15 15.16
CA GLN A 40 -8.81 4.68 14.30
C GLN A 40 -7.45 4.01 14.55
N ARG A 41 -7.11 3.72 15.81
CA ARG A 41 -5.86 3.01 16.13
C ARG A 41 -5.85 1.57 15.58
N ARG A 42 -6.97 0.85 15.61
CA ARG A 42 -7.09 -0.47 14.98
C ARG A 42 -6.97 -0.38 13.45
N LEU A 43 -7.62 0.62 12.86
CA LEU A 43 -7.51 0.89 11.43
C LEU A 43 -6.08 1.30 11.03
N ALA A 44 -5.33 1.98 11.90
CA ALA A 44 -3.94 2.32 11.63
C ALA A 44 -3.04 1.08 11.60
N TRP A 45 -3.28 0.10 12.46
CA TRP A 45 -2.62 -1.20 12.37
C TRP A 45 -2.97 -1.93 11.08
N LEU A 46 -4.25 -1.93 10.69
CA LEU A 46 -4.70 -2.54 9.43
C LEU A 46 -4.03 -1.87 8.20
N VAL A 47 -4.00 -0.54 8.17
CA VAL A 47 -3.36 0.24 7.09
C VAL A 47 -1.86 0.00 7.06
N LEU A 48 -1.19 -0.04 8.22
CA LEU A 48 0.24 -0.36 8.29
C LEU A 48 0.52 -1.78 7.76
N ALA A 49 -0.26 -2.77 8.19
CA ALA A 49 -0.15 -4.13 7.69
C ALA A 49 -0.41 -4.20 6.17
N GLY A 50 -1.39 -3.45 5.66
CA GLY A 50 -1.68 -3.34 4.24
C GLY A 50 -0.52 -2.76 3.43
N TRP A 51 0.14 -1.71 3.93
CA TRP A 51 1.32 -1.14 3.28
C TRP A 51 2.52 -2.11 3.29
N LEU A 52 2.76 -2.80 4.40
CA LEU A 52 3.81 -3.82 4.49
C LEU A 52 3.53 -4.99 3.54
N ALA A 53 2.27 -5.44 3.46
CA ALA A 53 1.85 -6.47 2.52
C ALA A 53 2.06 -6.01 1.06
N GLN A 54 1.72 -4.76 0.73
CA GLN A 54 1.98 -4.15 -0.58
C GLN A 54 3.46 -4.11 -0.94
N ALA A 55 4.33 -3.71 -0.01
CA ALA A 55 5.77 -3.67 -0.21
C ALA A 55 6.35 -5.08 -0.41
N ALA A 56 5.99 -6.02 0.47
CA ALA A 56 6.48 -7.40 0.41
C ALA A 56 6.02 -8.13 -0.86
N SER A 57 4.74 -8.01 -1.23
CA SER A 57 4.20 -8.60 -2.47
C SER A 57 4.75 -7.92 -3.72
N GLY A 58 4.95 -6.60 -3.71
CA GLY A 58 5.60 -5.86 -4.79
C GLY A 58 7.03 -6.36 -5.06
N ALA A 59 7.83 -6.53 -4.00
CA ALA A 59 9.14 -7.16 -4.10
C ALA A 59 9.05 -8.63 -4.54
N GLY A 60 8.03 -9.35 -4.09
CA GLY A 60 7.73 -10.73 -4.48
C GLY A 60 7.54 -10.90 -5.98
N PHE A 61 6.84 -9.97 -6.66
CA PHE A 61 6.71 -10.01 -8.13
C PHE A 61 8.08 -9.96 -8.83
N GLY A 62 8.96 -9.06 -8.38
CA GLY A 62 10.32 -8.97 -8.91
C GLY A 62 11.16 -10.21 -8.63
N ALA A 63 11.07 -10.74 -7.40
CA ALA A 63 11.81 -11.92 -6.98
C ALA A 63 11.39 -13.19 -7.75
N VAL A 64 10.09 -13.42 -7.92
CA VAL A 64 9.56 -14.53 -8.73
C VAL A 64 9.97 -14.35 -10.19
N SER A 65 9.86 -13.14 -10.75
CA SER A 65 10.30 -12.88 -12.13
C SER A 65 11.79 -13.24 -12.31
N PHE A 66 12.64 -12.81 -11.38
CA PHE A 66 14.06 -13.09 -11.44
C PHE A 66 14.35 -14.59 -11.28
N LEU A 67 13.68 -15.28 -10.35
CA LEU A 67 13.89 -16.71 -10.10
C LEU A 67 13.53 -17.59 -11.32
N PHE A 68 12.43 -17.29 -12.00
CA PHE A 68 11.95 -18.12 -13.12
C PHE A 68 12.51 -17.69 -14.48
N TYR A 69 12.81 -16.40 -14.69
CA TYR A 69 13.28 -15.88 -15.98
C TYR A 69 14.75 -15.47 -16.01
N GLY A 70 15.46 -15.47 -14.87
CA GLY A 70 16.87 -15.07 -14.76
C GLY A 70 17.14 -13.58 -14.94
N ARG A 71 16.09 -12.77 -15.10
CA ARG A 71 16.14 -11.32 -15.29
C ARG A 71 14.94 -10.64 -14.67
N PHE A 72 15.10 -9.38 -14.26
CA PHE A 72 13.96 -8.56 -13.92
C PHE A 72 13.12 -8.25 -15.17
N PRO A 73 11.82 -7.95 -15.00
CA PRO A 73 10.96 -7.55 -16.10
C PRO A 73 11.53 -6.33 -16.84
N ASP A 74 11.56 -6.38 -18.17
CA ASP A 74 11.92 -5.22 -18.99
C ASP A 74 10.75 -4.23 -18.99
N ILE A 75 10.81 -3.26 -18.09
CA ILE A 75 9.74 -2.31 -17.87
C ILE A 75 9.98 -1.03 -18.65
N HIS A 76 8.96 -0.59 -19.39
CA HIS A 76 8.97 0.66 -20.13
C HIS A 76 9.28 1.87 -19.22
N ALA A 77 9.80 2.96 -19.78
CA ALA A 77 10.20 4.13 -18.98
C ALA A 77 9.06 4.69 -18.11
N ILE A 78 7.84 4.73 -18.64
CA ILE A 78 6.64 5.16 -17.92
C ILE A 78 6.31 4.20 -16.77
N ALA A 79 6.40 2.88 -17.01
CA ALA A 79 6.21 1.86 -15.99
C ALA A 79 7.23 1.98 -14.84
N ARG A 80 8.50 2.30 -15.15
CA ARG A 80 9.53 2.58 -14.13
C ARG A 80 9.16 3.77 -13.25
N VAL A 81 8.69 4.88 -13.84
CA VAL A 81 8.25 6.05 -13.06
C VAL A 81 7.06 5.70 -12.18
N ALA A 82 6.08 4.96 -12.72
CA ALA A 82 4.92 4.51 -11.96
C ALA A 82 5.31 3.59 -10.78
N LEU A 83 6.28 2.70 -10.99
CA LEU A 83 6.83 1.84 -9.95
C LEU A 83 7.52 2.66 -8.84
N LEU A 84 8.40 3.59 -9.21
CA LEU A 84 9.09 4.46 -8.24
C LEU A 84 8.11 5.30 -7.43
N LEU A 85 7.08 5.87 -8.08
CA LEU A 85 6.02 6.59 -7.40
C LEU A 85 5.28 5.69 -6.40
N LYS A 86 4.93 4.46 -6.82
CA LYS A 86 4.26 3.48 -5.95
C LYS A 86 5.12 3.12 -4.73
N MET A 87 6.43 2.97 -4.92
CA MET A 87 7.39 2.72 -3.83
C MET A 87 7.48 3.90 -2.86
N ALA A 88 7.54 5.14 -3.38
CA ALA A 88 7.53 6.35 -2.56
C ALA A 88 6.23 6.48 -1.74
N CYS A 89 5.09 6.16 -2.35
CA CYS A 89 3.81 6.10 -1.65
C CYS A 89 3.82 5.04 -0.55
N ALA A 90 4.32 3.83 -0.82
CA ALA A 90 4.39 2.76 0.18
C ALA A 90 5.27 3.16 1.37
N ALA A 91 6.47 3.69 1.12
CA ALA A 91 7.36 4.17 2.17
C ALA A 91 6.70 5.27 3.02
N SER A 92 6.10 6.27 2.36
CA SER A 92 5.41 7.37 3.04
C SER A 92 4.22 6.89 3.85
N GLY A 93 3.44 5.96 3.31
CA GLY A 93 2.29 5.35 3.97
C GLY A 93 2.67 4.55 5.21
N ILE A 94 3.76 3.76 5.14
CA ILE A 94 4.32 3.05 6.29
C ILE A 94 4.74 4.04 7.39
N LEU A 95 5.52 5.06 7.02
CA LEU A 95 6.03 6.05 7.97
C LEU A 95 4.90 6.84 8.64
N LEU A 96 3.90 7.26 7.88
CA LEU A 96 2.73 7.96 8.41
C LEU A 96 1.88 7.07 9.33
N ALA A 97 1.60 5.82 8.94
CA ALA A 97 0.81 4.91 9.76
C ALA A 97 1.54 4.52 11.05
N ALA A 98 2.85 4.23 10.98
CA ALA A 98 3.68 3.97 12.16
C ALA A 98 3.80 5.21 13.06
N GLY A 99 3.97 6.39 12.47
CA GLY A 99 3.99 7.67 13.19
C GLY A 99 2.67 7.95 13.91
N TYR A 100 1.54 7.68 13.25
CA TYR A 100 0.21 7.76 13.85
C TYR A 100 0.10 6.82 15.05
N LEU A 101 0.43 5.53 14.89
CA LEU A 101 0.37 4.54 15.97
C LEU A 101 1.22 4.92 17.19
N LYS A 102 2.38 5.55 16.95
CA LYS A 102 3.32 5.94 18.01
C LYS A 102 2.89 7.20 18.76
N ARG A 103 2.28 8.18 18.07
CA ARG A 103 2.13 9.55 18.63
C ARG A 103 0.71 10.12 18.62
N ALA A 104 -0.26 9.46 18.00
CA ALA A 104 -1.59 10.05 17.81
C ALA A 104 -2.40 10.21 19.10
N ALA A 105 -2.02 9.57 20.21
CA ALA A 105 -2.73 9.68 21.49
C ALA A 105 -2.90 11.13 21.94
N ASP A 106 -1.86 11.95 21.78
CA ASP A 106 -1.83 13.35 22.26
C ASP A 106 -2.18 14.37 21.17
N TRP A 107 -2.62 13.91 20.00
CA TRP A 107 -2.91 14.81 18.88
C TRP A 107 -4.30 15.42 18.98
N LEU A 108 -4.37 16.71 18.63
CA LEU A 108 -5.61 17.40 18.32
C LEU A 108 -6.38 16.65 17.22
N PRO A 109 -7.73 16.62 17.28
CA PRO A 109 -8.57 15.95 16.27
C PRO A 109 -8.24 16.37 14.83
N ALA A 110 -7.99 17.66 14.61
CA ALA A 110 -7.64 18.20 13.29
C ALA A 110 -6.37 17.55 12.70
N ARG A 111 -5.35 17.30 13.54
CA ARG A 111 -4.09 16.68 13.08
C ARG A 111 -4.30 15.20 12.71
N ARG A 112 -5.13 14.47 13.47
CA ARG A 112 -5.50 13.09 13.13
C ARG A 112 -6.21 13.04 11.78
N ASP A 113 -7.17 13.96 11.58
CA ASP A 113 -7.93 14.11 10.35
C ASP A 113 -7.01 14.35 9.14
N THR A 114 -6.06 15.29 9.25
CA THR A 114 -5.06 15.55 8.21
C THR A 114 -4.24 14.32 7.88
N VAL A 115 -3.76 13.56 8.88
CA VAL A 115 -2.96 12.35 8.62
C VAL A 115 -3.79 11.27 7.92
N TRP A 116 -5.05 11.10 8.27
CA TRP A 116 -5.94 10.18 7.56
C TRP A 116 -6.22 10.60 6.13
N THR A 117 -6.41 11.89 5.87
CA THR A 117 -6.52 12.44 4.52
C THR A 117 -5.24 12.21 3.71
N LEU A 118 -4.06 12.44 4.31
CA LEU A 118 -2.77 12.18 3.64
C LEU A 118 -2.59 10.70 3.31
N LEU A 119 -2.89 9.80 4.27
CA LEU A 119 -2.85 8.35 4.04
C LEU A 119 -3.78 7.94 2.90
N LEU A 120 -4.98 8.52 2.81
CA LEU A 120 -5.90 8.25 1.72
C LEU A 120 -5.38 8.73 0.37
N VAL A 121 -4.89 9.97 0.29
CA VAL A 121 -4.32 10.52 -0.95
C VAL A 121 -3.18 9.64 -1.44
N ILE A 122 -2.24 9.30 -0.55
CA ILE A 122 -1.10 8.43 -0.88
C ILE A 122 -1.59 7.03 -1.33
N ALA A 123 -2.59 6.46 -0.68
CA ALA A 123 -3.16 5.17 -1.05
C ALA A 123 -3.82 5.19 -2.44
N VAL A 124 -4.60 6.22 -2.75
CA VAL A 124 -5.25 6.39 -4.06
C VAL A 124 -4.20 6.64 -5.15
N THR A 125 -3.18 7.47 -4.88
CA THR A 125 -2.07 7.68 -5.83
C THR A 125 -1.32 6.38 -6.12
N ALA A 126 -1.04 5.55 -5.10
CA ALA A 126 -0.40 4.25 -5.27
C ALA A 126 -1.26 3.22 -6.03
N LEU A 127 -2.59 3.34 -5.92
CA LEU A 127 -3.53 2.50 -6.66
C LEU A 127 -3.65 2.96 -8.11
N ALA A 128 -3.73 4.27 -8.35
CA ALA A 128 -3.76 4.84 -9.69
C ALA A 128 -2.46 4.55 -10.46
N SER A 129 -1.30 4.70 -9.82
CA SER A 129 -0.02 4.38 -10.45
C SER A 129 0.09 2.89 -10.82
N ALA A 130 -0.57 2.00 -10.08
CA ALA A 130 -0.63 0.57 -10.41
C ALA A 130 -1.31 0.30 -11.77
N ALA A 131 -2.31 1.11 -12.14
CA ALA A 131 -2.97 0.99 -13.44
C ALA A 131 -2.00 1.32 -14.59
N PHE A 132 -1.25 2.43 -14.46
CA PHE A 132 -0.21 2.80 -15.44
C PHE A 132 0.91 1.76 -15.50
N LEU A 133 1.37 1.28 -14.34
CA LEU A 133 2.35 0.21 -14.27
C LEU A 133 1.87 -1.03 -15.04
N ARG A 134 0.63 -1.48 -14.82
CA ARG A 134 0.06 -2.64 -15.52
C ARG A 134 -0.14 -2.42 -17.01
N TRP A 135 -0.43 -1.19 -17.44
CA TRP A 135 -0.63 -0.86 -18.85
C TRP A 135 0.68 -0.81 -19.65
N PHE A 136 1.78 -0.38 -19.02
CA PHE A 136 3.08 -0.16 -19.67
C PHE A 136 4.17 -1.18 -19.28
N ALA A 137 3.84 -2.19 -18.46
CA ALA A 137 4.75 -3.27 -18.06
C ALA A 137 4.60 -4.51 -18.95
#